data_AF-A0A1J7GGI2-F1
#
_entry.id   AF-A0A1J7GGI2-F1
#
_cell.length_a   1.000
_cell.length_b   1.000
_cell.length_c   1.000
_cell.angle_alpha   90.00
_cell.angle_beta   90.00
_cell.angle_gamma   90.00
#
_symmetry.space_group_name_H-M   'P 1'
#
loop_
_entity.id
_entity.type
_entity.pdbx_description
1 polymer ?
#
loop_
_entity_poly.entity_id
_entity_poly.type
_entity_poly.pdbx_seq_one_letter_code
_entity_poly.pdbx_strand_id
1 'polypeptide(L)'
;MAPQTPKLVVPIDLNKKPWEQNIPLHNRWHPQIPPVADVNTGQVFRVEMVDWTGGTIKDDNSALDIKHIDLSTVHYLSGPIRIMDSDGILAKPGDLLVVEICNLGPLPGDEWGYTGTFDRENGGGFLTDHFPCATKAIWHFEGIYAHSPQIPGVRFPGLTHPGIIGTAPSMELLNIWNERERDVEENGIESFKLCEVLHSRPLANLPSTNGCHLGTIQKGTAEWEKIAKEAARTIPGRENGGNCDIKNLSRGSKIYLPVFVEGANLSTGDMHFSQGDGEVSFCGAIEMSGFLELKCEIIRGGMKEYLTPMGPTPLHVNPIFEIGPVEPRFSEWLVFEGISVDESGRQHYLDASVAYKRAVLNAIDYLSKFGYSKEQV
;
A
#
# COMPACT_ATOMS: atom_id res chain seq x y z
N MET A 1 6.53 -5.43 -35.58
CA MET A 1 6.39 -6.75 -34.91
C MET A 1 5.45 -6.57 -33.72
N ALA A 2 4.63 -7.56 -33.39
CA ALA A 2 3.80 -7.49 -32.18
C ALA A 2 4.72 -7.38 -30.94
N PRO A 3 4.30 -6.65 -29.89
CA PRO A 3 5.07 -6.60 -28.64
C PRO A 3 5.24 -8.01 -28.08
N GLN A 4 6.40 -8.27 -27.49
CA GLN A 4 6.69 -9.56 -26.85
C GLN A 4 5.82 -9.71 -25.59
N THR A 5 5.45 -10.95 -25.27
CA THR A 5 4.83 -11.29 -23.98
C THR A 5 5.66 -10.68 -22.83
N PRO A 6 5.02 -10.09 -21.80
CA PRO A 6 5.72 -9.54 -20.66
C PRO A 6 6.69 -10.56 -20.06
N LYS A 7 7.94 -10.15 -19.82
CA LYS A 7 8.92 -10.99 -19.11
C LYS A 7 8.48 -11.16 -17.67
N LEU A 8 8.19 -12.37 -17.21
CA LEU A 8 7.94 -12.64 -15.80
C LEU A 8 9.24 -12.48 -15.01
N VAL A 9 9.29 -11.48 -14.13
CA VAL A 9 10.49 -11.07 -13.38
C VAL A 9 10.47 -11.60 -11.95
N VAL A 10 9.32 -11.49 -11.28
CA VAL A 10 9.09 -12.07 -9.94
C VAL A 10 7.88 -13.00 -10.04
N PRO A 11 8.08 -14.33 -10.11
CA PRO A 11 6.99 -15.29 -10.05
C PRO A 11 6.58 -15.58 -8.60
N ILE A 12 5.29 -15.85 -8.38
CA ILE A 12 4.77 -16.25 -7.06
C ILE A 12 4.20 -17.67 -7.11
N ASP A 13 4.55 -18.47 -6.11
CA ASP A 13 3.90 -19.74 -5.81
C ASP A 13 3.04 -19.59 -4.56
N LEU A 14 1.72 -19.57 -4.73
CA LEU A 14 0.75 -19.37 -3.65
C LEU A 14 0.76 -20.50 -2.60
N ASN A 15 1.39 -21.64 -2.90
CA ASN A 15 1.55 -22.74 -1.94
C ASN A 15 2.75 -22.55 -1.00
N LYS A 16 3.57 -21.51 -1.23
CA LYS A 16 4.78 -21.23 -0.45
C LYS A 16 4.61 -19.97 0.38
N LYS A 17 5.24 -19.96 1.56
CA LYS A 17 5.33 -18.73 2.35
C LYS A 17 6.19 -17.68 1.65
N PRO A 18 6.02 -16.38 1.96
CA PRO A 18 6.83 -15.31 1.37
C PRO A 18 8.34 -15.52 1.44
N TRP A 19 8.84 -16.09 2.54
CA TRP A 19 10.27 -16.39 2.74
C TRP A 19 10.72 -17.73 2.13
N GLU A 20 9.82 -18.50 1.54
CA GLU A 20 10.08 -19.78 0.85
C GLU A 20 9.98 -19.63 -0.67
N GLN A 21 9.56 -18.45 -1.15
CA GLN A 21 9.52 -18.14 -2.58
C GLN A 21 10.89 -18.33 -3.22
N ASN A 22 10.91 -18.77 -4.48
CA ASN A 22 12.16 -18.98 -5.22
C ASN A 22 12.94 -17.66 -5.36
N ILE A 23 12.20 -16.56 -5.52
CA ILE A 23 12.71 -15.19 -5.42
C ILE A 23 12.26 -14.63 -4.08
N PRO A 24 13.17 -14.39 -3.12
CA PRO A 24 12.80 -13.92 -1.80
C PRO A 24 12.12 -12.55 -1.83
N LEU A 25 11.02 -12.41 -1.08
CA LEU A 25 10.33 -11.14 -0.86
C LEU A 25 10.96 -10.35 0.30
N HIS A 26 10.71 -9.04 0.37
CA HIS A 26 11.13 -8.19 1.49
C HIS A 26 9.94 -7.43 2.08
N ASN A 27 10.04 -6.99 3.34
CA ASN A 27 8.94 -6.27 4.00
C ASN A 27 9.39 -5.03 4.78
N ARG A 28 10.56 -4.51 4.42
CA ARG A 28 11.12 -3.27 4.94
C ARG A 28 11.70 -2.44 3.82
N TRP A 29 11.77 -1.14 4.03
CA TRP A 29 12.53 -0.23 3.17
C TRP A 29 13.94 -0.04 3.71
N HIS A 30 14.94 -0.34 2.88
CA HIS A 30 16.34 -0.09 3.20
C HIS A 30 17.20 -0.04 1.92
N PRO A 31 18.15 0.91 1.79
CA PRO A 31 18.98 1.03 0.57
C PRO A 31 19.84 -0.20 0.26
N GLN A 32 20.17 -1.00 1.28
CA GLN A 32 21.08 -2.15 1.16
C GLN A 32 20.37 -3.48 0.88
N ILE A 33 19.05 -3.52 0.73
CA ILE A 33 18.37 -4.75 0.30
C ILE A 33 18.80 -5.04 -1.15
N PRO A 34 19.41 -6.21 -1.44
CA PRO A 34 19.89 -6.52 -2.77
C PRO A 34 18.73 -6.67 -3.75
N PRO A 35 18.90 -6.22 -5.01
CA PRO A 35 17.90 -6.42 -6.03
C PRO A 35 17.84 -7.90 -6.45
N VAL A 36 16.63 -8.34 -6.81
CA VAL A 36 16.36 -9.71 -7.25
C VAL A 36 16.35 -9.86 -8.78
N ALA A 37 16.27 -8.74 -9.51
CA ALA A 37 16.23 -8.75 -10.95
C ALA A 37 16.67 -7.42 -11.57
N ASP A 38 17.00 -7.49 -12.87
CA ASP A 38 17.34 -6.35 -13.72
C ASP A 38 16.36 -6.24 -14.90
N VAL A 39 15.94 -5.00 -15.19
CA VAL A 39 15.04 -4.66 -16.30
C VAL A 39 15.57 -3.44 -17.05
N ASN A 40 15.47 -3.48 -18.39
CA ASN A 40 15.79 -2.36 -19.26
C ASN A 40 14.56 -1.48 -19.48
N THR A 41 14.74 -0.16 -19.59
CA THR A 41 13.66 0.76 -19.99
C THR A 41 13.04 0.34 -21.32
N GLY A 42 11.73 0.53 -21.46
CA GLY A 42 10.98 0.16 -22.66
C GLY A 42 10.56 -1.32 -22.73
N GLN A 43 11.14 -2.19 -21.91
CA GLN A 43 10.70 -3.58 -21.76
C GLN A 43 9.40 -3.64 -20.94
N VAL A 44 8.43 -4.43 -21.41
CA VAL A 44 7.26 -4.80 -20.62
C VAL A 44 7.59 -6.06 -19.81
N PHE A 45 7.33 -6.02 -18.52
CA PHE A 45 7.62 -7.11 -17.59
C PHE A 45 6.48 -7.31 -16.59
N ARG A 46 6.36 -8.53 -16.05
CA ARG A 46 5.35 -8.91 -15.08
C ARG A 46 5.99 -9.16 -13.72
N VAL A 47 5.37 -8.61 -12.68
CA VAL A 47 5.70 -8.82 -11.27
C VAL A 47 4.46 -9.40 -10.62
N GLU A 48 4.58 -10.59 -10.05
CA GLU A 48 3.53 -11.23 -9.26
C GLU A 48 3.77 -10.95 -7.78
N MET A 49 2.69 -10.91 -7.00
CA MET A 49 2.73 -10.65 -5.57
C MET A 49 1.67 -11.47 -4.84
N VAL A 50 2.04 -11.94 -3.66
CA VAL A 50 1.09 -12.45 -2.67
C VAL A 50 0.32 -11.27 -2.06
N ASP A 51 -0.84 -11.54 -1.46
CA ASP A 51 -1.49 -10.55 -0.59
C ASP A 51 -0.50 -10.04 0.48
N TRP A 52 -0.75 -8.83 0.99
CA TRP A 52 0.19 -8.14 1.89
C TRP A 52 0.53 -8.89 3.17
N THR A 53 -0.33 -9.82 3.60
CA THR A 53 -0.16 -10.67 4.78
C THR A 53 0.60 -11.96 4.50
N GLY A 54 0.89 -12.24 3.23
CA GLY A 54 1.59 -13.43 2.80
C GLY A 54 0.77 -14.71 2.95
N GLY A 55 -0.54 -14.62 2.72
CA GLY A 55 -1.50 -15.71 2.85
C GLY A 55 -1.79 -16.05 4.31
N THR A 56 -1.83 -15.06 5.20
CA THR A 56 -2.28 -15.28 6.59
C THR A 56 -3.80 -15.37 6.66
N ILE A 57 -4.49 -14.47 5.96
CA ILE A 57 -5.95 -14.43 5.89
C ILE A 57 -6.48 -15.56 5.02
N LYS A 58 -7.66 -16.10 5.37
CA LYS A 58 -8.29 -17.25 4.71
C LYS A 58 -9.66 -16.91 4.16
N ASP A 59 -10.01 -17.55 3.05
CA ASP A 59 -11.37 -17.62 2.52
C ASP A 59 -12.22 -18.54 3.43
N ASP A 60 -12.67 -17.95 4.54
CA ASP A 60 -13.61 -18.55 5.48
C ASP A 60 -14.45 -17.46 6.15
N ASN A 61 -15.43 -17.88 6.94
CA ASN A 61 -16.38 -16.99 7.62
C ASN A 61 -15.92 -16.58 9.03
N SER A 62 -14.63 -16.67 9.37
CA SER A 62 -14.11 -16.33 10.69
C SER A 62 -13.18 -15.11 10.63
N ALA A 63 -13.44 -14.07 11.42
CA ALA A 63 -12.53 -12.92 11.53
C ALA A 63 -11.37 -13.14 12.51
N LEU A 64 -11.12 -14.38 12.97
CA LEU A 64 -10.06 -14.67 13.95
C LEU A 64 -8.65 -14.47 13.38
N ASP A 65 -8.46 -14.69 12.08
CA ASP A 65 -7.22 -14.41 11.38
C ASP A 65 -6.93 -12.90 11.35
N ILE A 66 -7.94 -12.06 11.05
CA ILE A 66 -7.83 -10.59 11.16
C ILE A 66 -7.55 -10.16 12.60
N LYS A 67 -8.22 -10.76 13.58
CA LYS A 67 -8.03 -10.43 15.00
C LYS A 67 -6.60 -10.69 15.47
N HIS A 68 -5.99 -11.78 15.02
CA HIS A 68 -4.73 -12.30 15.57
C HIS A 68 -3.53 -12.16 14.63
N ILE A 69 -3.68 -11.48 13.49
CA ILE A 69 -2.59 -11.26 12.54
C ILE A 69 -1.42 -10.54 13.21
N ASP A 70 -0.20 -10.99 12.87
CA ASP A 70 1.02 -10.31 13.27
C ASP A 70 1.34 -9.17 12.28
N LEU A 71 0.87 -7.97 12.60
CA LEU A 71 1.12 -6.75 11.83
C LEU A 71 2.60 -6.35 11.77
N SER A 72 3.53 -7.01 12.46
CA SER A 72 4.98 -6.74 12.29
C SER A 72 5.53 -7.33 10.98
N THR A 73 4.84 -8.32 10.41
CA THR A 73 5.26 -9.03 9.19
C THR A 73 4.90 -8.32 7.89
N VAL A 74 3.97 -7.38 7.95
CA VAL A 74 3.46 -6.69 6.76
C VAL A 74 4.40 -5.56 6.32
N HIS A 75 4.52 -5.27 5.03
CA HIS A 75 3.85 -5.87 3.85
C HIS A 75 4.88 -6.70 3.06
N TYR A 76 4.51 -7.86 2.52
CA TYR A 76 5.43 -8.63 1.67
C TYR A 76 5.48 -8.05 0.25
N LEU A 77 6.63 -7.47 -0.12
CA LEU A 77 6.85 -6.78 -1.39
C LEU A 77 7.65 -7.63 -2.37
N SER A 78 7.22 -7.60 -3.63
CA SER A 78 7.95 -8.14 -4.78
C SER A 78 8.96 -7.13 -5.30
N GLY A 79 10.23 -7.51 -5.26
CA GLY A 79 11.37 -6.65 -5.59
C GLY A 79 12.52 -6.84 -4.59
N PRO A 80 13.52 -5.96 -4.59
CA PRO A 80 13.69 -4.80 -5.47
C PRO A 80 14.14 -5.16 -6.89
N ILE A 81 13.71 -4.38 -7.88
CA ILE A 81 14.06 -4.53 -9.29
C ILE A 81 14.94 -3.35 -9.70
N ARG A 82 16.14 -3.62 -10.23
CA ARG A 82 17.03 -2.60 -10.78
C ARG A 82 16.61 -2.22 -12.19
N ILE A 83 16.56 -0.92 -12.45
CA ILE A 83 16.22 -0.36 -13.76
C ILE A 83 17.45 0.28 -14.38
N MET A 84 17.68 -0.02 -15.66
CA MET A 84 18.72 0.58 -16.49
C MET A 84 18.15 1.05 -17.82
N ASP A 85 18.78 2.06 -18.43
CA ASP A 85 18.39 2.56 -19.74
C ASP A 85 18.87 1.64 -20.89
N SER A 86 18.60 2.06 -22.13
CA SER A 86 18.99 1.34 -23.34
C SER A 86 20.50 1.17 -23.53
N ASP A 87 21.32 2.00 -22.88
CA ASP A 87 22.78 1.94 -22.94
C ASP A 87 23.37 1.10 -21.78
N GLY A 88 22.51 0.50 -20.95
CA GLY A 88 22.90 -0.29 -19.78
C GLY A 88 23.28 0.57 -18.58
N ILE A 89 22.95 1.86 -18.58
CA ILE A 89 23.26 2.78 -17.47
C ILE A 89 22.10 2.72 -16.47
N LEU A 90 22.41 2.32 -15.23
CA LEU A 90 21.45 2.28 -14.13
C LEU A 90 20.78 3.64 -13.90
N ALA A 91 19.54 3.64 -13.44
CA ALA A 91 18.91 4.82 -12.85
C ALA A 91 19.81 5.37 -11.74
N LYS A 92 19.91 6.70 -11.58
CA LYS A 92 20.80 7.32 -10.60
C LYS A 92 20.02 8.22 -9.64
N PRO A 93 20.53 8.43 -8.41
CA PRO A 93 19.93 9.40 -7.49
C PRO A 93 19.71 10.77 -8.17
N GLY A 94 18.50 11.32 -8.08
CA GLY A 94 18.10 12.55 -8.77
C GLY A 94 17.32 12.35 -10.07
N ASP A 95 17.30 11.14 -10.62
CA ASP A 95 16.43 10.78 -11.75
C ASP A 95 14.96 10.64 -11.31
N LEU A 96 14.04 10.73 -12.27
CA LEU A 96 12.68 10.23 -12.11
C LEU A 96 12.54 8.89 -12.85
N LEU A 97 12.01 7.89 -12.15
CA LEU A 97 11.60 6.63 -12.74
C LEU A 97 10.11 6.72 -13.11
N VAL A 98 9.81 6.68 -14.40
CA VAL A 98 8.44 6.59 -14.90
C VAL A 98 8.05 5.12 -14.91
N VAL A 99 6.94 4.77 -14.26
CA VAL A 99 6.40 3.41 -14.24
C VAL A 99 4.98 3.45 -14.79
N GLU A 100 4.78 2.87 -15.96
CA GLU A 100 3.47 2.68 -16.59
C GLU A 100 2.89 1.34 -16.16
N ILE A 101 1.66 1.34 -15.64
CA ILE A 101 0.92 0.14 -15.30
C ILE A 101 0.14 -0.32 -16.53
N CYS A 102 0.77 -1.14 -17.38
CA CYS A 102 0.19 -1.58 -18.65
C CYS A 102 -1.02 -2.50 -18.45
N ASN A 103 -0.98 -3.37 -17.44
CA ASN A 103 -2.06 -4.28 -17.09
C ASN A 103 -1.92 -4.76 -15.64
N LEU A 104 -3.00 -5.28 -15.08
CA LEU A 104 -3.02 -5.84 -13.74
C LEU A 104 -4.28 -6.68 -13.50
N GLY A 105 -4.24 -7.52 -12.46
CA GLY A 105 -5.38 -8.32 -12.02
C GLY A 105 -5.00 -9.32 -10.94
N PRO A 106 -5.95 -10.16 -10.49
CA PRO A 106 -5.69 -11.26 -9.58
C PRO A 106 -4.76 -12.30 -10.22
N LEU A 107 -4.09 -13.11 -9.40
CA LEU A 107 -3.38 -14.27 -9.92
C LEU A 107 -4.38 -15.33 -10.41
N PRO A 108 -4.14 -15.97 -11.57
CA PRO A 108 -5.02 -17.02 -12.07
C PRO A 108 -5.17 -18.17 -11.07
N GLY A 109 -6.41 -18.51 -10.73
CA GLY A 109 -6.75 -19.51 -9.71
C GLY A 109 -6.82 -18.99 -8.28
N ASP A 110 -6.59 -17.69 -8.05
CA ASP A 110 -6.70 -17.00 -6.76
C ASP A 110 -7.64 -15.79 -6.89
N GLU A 111 -8.73 -15.93 -7.65
CA GLU A 111 -9.71 -14.88 -7.94
C GLU A 111 -10.66 -14.57 -6.76
N TRP A 112 -10.07 -14.27 -5.61
CA TRP A 112 -10.78 -13.84 -4.41
C TRP A 112 -9.94 -12.83 -3.63
N GLY A 113 -10.58 -12.19 -2.66
CA GLY A 113 -9.92 -11.28 -1.75
C GLY A 113 -10.73 -11.07 -0.48
N TYR A 114 -10.25 -10.19 0.38
CA TYR A 114 -10.91 -9.90 1.64
C TYR A 114 -10.85 -8.42 1.98
N THR A 115 -11.80 -7.99 2.80
CA THR A 115 -11.76 -6.72 3.51
C THR A 115 -12.02 -7.03 4.96
N GLY A 116 -11.37 -6.33 5.87
CA GLY A 116 -11.62 -6.42 7.30
C GLY A 116 -11.55 -5.09 8.00
N THR A 117 -11.92 -5.10 9.27
CA THR A 117 -11.56 -4.07 10.23
C THR A 117 -10.69 -4.72 11.29
N PHE A 118 -9.61 -4.06 11.71
CA PHE A 118 -8.80 -4.60 12.80
C PHE A 118 -9.49 -4.47 14.14
N ASP A 119 -9.16 -5.40 15.05
CA ASP A 119 -9.49 -5.27 16.46
C ASP A 119 -8.77 -4.05 17.03
N ARG A 120 -9.42 -3.34 17.96
CA ARG A 120 -8.86 -2.14 18.59
C ARG A 120 -7.49 -2.41 19.21
N GLU A 121 -7.33 -3.58 19.81
CA GLU A 121 -6.08 -3.95 20.51
C GLU A 121 -5.01 -4.50 19.55
N ASN A 122 -5.31 -4.61 18.25
CA ASN A 122 -4.38 -5.12 17.23
C ASN A 122 -4.52 -4.38 15.89
N GLY A 123 -4.14 -3.10 15.87
CA GLY A 123 -4.08 -2.25 14.68
C GLY A 123 -5.06 -1.07 14.73
N GLY A 124 -6.33 -1.35 15.05
CA GLY A 124 -7.39 -0.33 15.01
C GLY A 124 -7.64 0.20 13.59
N GLY A 125 -8.01 1.47 13.45
CA GLY A 125 -8.52 2.00 12.18
C GLY A 125 -9.25 3.32 12.39
N PHE A 126 -9.88 3.83 11.32
CA PHE A 126 -10.50 5.16 11.33
C PHE A 126 -11.76 5.24 12.20
N LEU A 127 -12.51 4.15 12.28
CA LEU A 127 -13.80 4.06 12.99
C LEU A 127 -13.77 3.05 14.15
N THR A 128 -12.59 2.73 14.69
CA THR A 128 -12.43 1.71 15.74
C THR A 128 -13.17 2.02 17.03
N ASP A 129 -13.46 3.29 17.31
CA ASP A 129 -14.30 3.70 18.43
C ASP A 129 -15.79 3.33 18.24
N HIS A 130 -16.24 3.10 17.00
CA HIS A 130 -17.57 2.58 16.66
C HIS A 130 -17.56 1.07 16.41
N PHE A 131 -16.47 0.56 15.82
CA PHE A 131 -16.30 -0.85 15.44
C PHE A 131 -15.00 -1.40 16.05
N PRO A 132 -14.98 -1.69 17.36
CA PRO A 132 -13.74 -2.06 18.07
C PRO A 132 -13.33 -3.52 17.84
N CYS A 133 -14.22 -4.34 17.28
CA CYS A 133 -13.99 -5.76 17.07
C CYS A 133 -13.50 -6.02 15.64
N ALA A 134 -12.63 -7.01 15.50
CA ALA A 134 -12.24 -7.47 14.17
C ALA A 134 -13.45 -8.00 13.36
N THR A 135 -13.53 -7.60 12.09
CA THR A 135 -14.51 -8.11 11.12
C THR A 135 -13.83 -8.55 9.84
N LYS A 136 -14.51 -9.39 9.04
CA LYS A 136 -14.03 -9.88 7.74
C LYS A 136 -15.19 -10.07 6.77
N ALA A 137 -15.03 -9.59 5.55
CA ALA A 137 -15.85 -9.88 4.39
C ALA A 137 -14.97 -10.49 3.30
N ILE A 138 -15.44 -11.57 2.68
CA ILE A 138 -14.76 -12.22 1.56
C ILE A 138 -15.38 -11.72 0.26
N TRP A 139 -14.55 -11.52 -0.74
CA TRP A 139 -14.94 -11.08 -2.08
C TRP A 139 -14.50 -12.12 -3.10
N HIS A 140 -15.39 -12.44 -4.04
CA HIS A 140 -15.07 -13.32 -5.17
C HIS A 140 -15.10 -12.52 -6.47
N PHE A 141 -14.12 -12.77 -7.33
CA PHE A 141 -13.95 -12.01 -8.57
C PHE A 141 -14.50 -12.77 -9.77
N GLU A 142 -15.33 -12.10 -10.56
CA GLU A 142 -15.91 -12.61 -11.80
C GLU A 142 -15.57 -11.67 -12.96
N GLY A 143 -14.44 -11.93 -13.60
CA GLY A 143 -13.89 -11.04 -14.62
C GLY A 143 -13.55 -9.67 -14.03
N ILE A 144 -14.33 -8.64 -14.37
CA ILE A 144 -14.12 -7.29 -13.84
C ILE A 144 -14.89 -6.99 -12.57
N TYR A 145 -15.78 -7.90 -12.13
CA TYR A 145 -16.71 -7.65 -11.02
C TYR A 145 -16.26 -8.33 -9.73
N ALA A 146 -16.54 -7.71 -8.59
CA ALA A 146 -16.49 -8.35 -7.28
C ALA A 146 -17.89 -8.40 -6.64
N HIS A 147 -18.10 -9.40 -5.80
CA HIS A 147 -19.26 -9.52 -4.93
C HIS A 147 -18.87 -10.23 -3.63
N SER A 148 -19.63 -10.01 -2.56
CA SER A 148 -19.40 -10.63 -1.25
C SER A 148 -20.65 -11.35 -0.74
N PRO A 149 -20.56 -12.62 -0.31
CA PRO A 149 -21.65 -13.29 0.39
C PRO A 149 -22.03 -12.59 1.71
N GLN A 150 -21.08 -11.93 2.37
CA GLN A 150 -21.30 -11.20 3.62
C GLN A 150 -21.98 -9.84 3.39
N ILE A 151 -21.99 -9.30 2.17
CA ILE A 151 -22.61 -8.02 1.81
C ILE A 151 -23.58 -8.24 0.62
N PRO A 152 -24.75 -8.85 0.88
CA PRO A 152 -25.66 -9.27 -0.18
C PRO A 152 -26.23 -8.07 -0.96
N GLY A 153 -26.42 -8.26 -2.27
CA GLY A 153 -26.97 -7.21 -3.15
C GLY A 153 -25.93 -6.22 -3.68
N VAL A 154 -24.67 -6.34 -3.26
CA VAL A 154 -23.56 -5.52 -3.76
C VAL A 154 -22.74 -6.30 -4.78
N ARG A 155 -22.64 -5.75 -6.00
CA ARG A 155 -21.78 -6.24 -7.07
C ARG A 155 -21.32 -5.07 -7.92
N PHE A 156 -20.03 -4.89 -8.10
CA PHE A 156 -19.49 -3.74 -8.82
C PHE A 156 -18.21 -4.07 -9.59
N PRO A 157 -17.93 -3.37 -10.70
CA PRO A 157 -16.65 -3.47 -11.38
C PRO A 157 -15.53 -2.88 -10.52
N GLY A 158 -14.41 -3.59 -10.37
CA GLY A 158 -13.27 -3.15 -9.57
C GLY A 158 -12.48 -2.02 -10.23
N LEU A 159 -11.94 -1.13 -9.40
CA LEU A 159 -10.87 -0.21 -9.77
C LEU A 159 -9.56 -0.77 -9.20
N THR A 160 -9.01 -1.76 -9.88
CA THR A 160 -7.84 -2.50 -9.39
C THR A 160 -6.60 -1.60 -9.41
N HIS A 161 -5.75 -1.70 -8.38
CA HIS A 161 -4.51 -0.92 -8.23
C HIS A 161 -3.58 -1.59 -7.21
N PRO A 162 -2.27 -1.28 -7.20
CA PRO A 162 -1.42 -1.56 -6.06
C PRO A 162 -1.58 -0.48 -4.98
N GLY A 163 -1.70 -0.90 -3.71
CA GLY A 163 -1.54 -0.03 -2.54
C GLY A 163 -0.08 0.44 -2.40
N ILE A 164 0.86 -0.48 -2.67
CA ILE A 164 2.30 -0.24 -2.58
C ILE A 164 3.01 -0.26 -3.92
N ILE A 165 3.63 0.87 -4.26
CA ILE A 165 4.65 0.96 -5.31
C ILE A 165 5.66 2.06 -4.99
N GLY A 166 6.96 1.75 -5.05
CA GLY A 166 7.99 2.73 -4.68
C GLY A 166 9.41 2.29 -4.97
N THR A 167 10.33 3.25 -4.90
CA THR A 167 11.78 3.03 -5.02
C THR A 167 12.43 2.87 -3.65
N ALA A 168 13.62 2.26 -3.58
CA ALA A 168 14.33 2.20 -2.30
C ALA A 168 14.82 3.60 -1.88
N PRO A 169 14.75 3.94 -0.57
CA PRO A 169 15.27 5.21 -0.07
C PRO A 169 16.79 5.23 -0.09
N SER A 170 17.38 6.43 -0.09
CA SER A 170 18.78 6.60 0.31
C SER A 170 18.93 6.40 1.83
N MET A 171 20.16 6.21 2.30
CA MET A 171 20.41 6.15 3.76
C MET A 171 20.04 7.47 4.46
N GLU A 172 20.26 8.60 3.80
CA GLU A 172 19.87 9.92 4.32
C GLU A 172 18.34 10.03 4.47
N LEU A 173 17.58 9.63 3.45
CA LEU A 173 16.13 9.65 3.49
C LEU A 173 15.58 8.68 4.56
N LEU A 174 16.15 7.48 4.65
CA LEU A 174 15.79 6.51 5.68
C LEU A 174 16.00 7.08 7.10
N ASN A 175 17.10 7.78 7.33
CA ASN A 175 17.37 8.42 8.62
C ASN A 175 16.34 9.51 8.94
N ILE A 176 15.97 10.35 7.96
CA ILE A 176 14.91 11.36 8.11
C ILE A 176 13.59 10.71 8.54
N TRP A 177 13.21 9.60 7.90
CA TRP A 177 11.99 8.86 8.24
C TRP A 177 12.04 8.33 9.67
N ASN A 178 13.10 7.61 10.01
CA ASN A 178 13.26 6.99 11.32
C ASN A 178 13.34 8.02 12.45
N GLU A 179 13.91 9.19 12.21
CA GLU A 179 14.00 10.29 13.19
C GLU A 179 12.62 10.91 13.44
N ARG A 180 11.92 11.35 12.40
CA ARG A 180 10.61 12.02 12.56
C ARG A 180 9.52 11.09 13.07
N GLU A 181 9.54 9.82 12.67
CA GLU A 181 8.57 8.83 13.15
C GLU A 181 8.82 8.46 14.61
N ARG A 182 10.09 8.40 15.03
CA ARG A 182 10.46 8.24 16.44
C ARG A 182 10.00 9.42 17.27
N ASP A 183 10.21 10.65 16.80
CA ASP A 183 9.76 11.86 17.49
C ASP A 183 8.24 11.85 17.70
N VAL A 184 7.47 11.46 16.67
CA VAL A 184 6.01 11.32 16.79
C VAL A 184 5.62 10.25 17.80
N GLU A 185 6.28 9.10 17.83
CA GLU A 185 5.96 8.03 18.78
C GLU A 185 6.35 8.39 20.22
N GLU A 186 7.50 9.05 20.42
CA GLU A 186 8.02 9.41 21.74
C GLU A 186 7.33 10.66 22.33
N ASN A 187 6.99 11.65 21.48
CA ASN A 187 6.53 12.98 21.92
C ASN A 187 5.11 13.35 21.42
N GLY A 188 4.52 12.59 20.49
CA GLY A 188 3.28 12.99 19.79
C GLY A 188 2.03 13.07 20.66
N ILE A 189 1.95 12.27 21.73
CA ILE A 189 0.80 12.23 22.66
C ILE A 189 0.67 13.52 23.48
N GLU A 190 1.78 14.22 23.74
CA GLU A 190 1.77 15.50 24.46
C GLU A 190 1.21 16.65 23.58
N SER A 191 1.11 16.45 22.27
CA SER A 191 0.61 17.42 21.31
C SER A 191 -0.84 17.14 20.90
N PHE A 192 -1.79 17.88 21.47
CA PHE A 192 -3.23 17.80 21.15
C PHE A 192 -3.52 18.23 19.70
N LYS A 193 -3.41 17.35 18.68
CA LYS A 193 -3.66 17.81 17.29
C LYS A 193 -4.45 16.93 16.33
N LEU A 194 -4.71 15.65 16.61
CA LEU A 194 -5.60 14.84 15.75
C LEU A 194 -6.09 13.54 16.41
N CYS A 195 -5.30 12.99 17.33
CA CYS A 195 -5.43 11.61 17.79
C CYS A 195 -6.30 11.40 19.04
N GLU A 196 -6.92 12.43 19.64
CA GLU A 196 -7.82 12.21 20.79
C GLU A 196 -8.99 11.26 20.43
N VAL A 197 -9.47 11.31 19.17
CA VAL A 197 -10.54 10.42 18.67
C VAL A 197 -10.00 9.04 18.27
N LEU A 198 -8.68 8.90 18.07
CA LEU A 198 -8.01 7.71 17.54
C LEU A 198 -6.99 7.09 18.54
N HIS A 199 -7.05 7.46 19.82
CA HIS A 199 -6.03 7.23 20.86
C HIS A 199 -5.70 5.75 21.18
N SER A 200 -6.28 4.80 20.47
CA SER A 200 -6.12 3.35 20.73
C SER A 200 -5.04 2.66 19.89
N ARG A 201 -4.25 3.39 19.09
CA ARG A 201 -3.24 2.81 18.18
C ARG A 201 -1.87 3.48 18.32
N PRO A 202 -0.75 2.78 18.00
CA PRO A 202 0.56 3.41 17.90
C PRO A 202 0.50 4.56 16.88
N LEU A 203 1.25 5.64 17.14
CA LEU A 203 1.27 6.81 16.25
C LEU A 203 2.19 6.56 15.05
N ALA A 204 3.26 5.80 15.26
CA ALA A 204 4.13 5.29 14.21
C ALA A 204 4.62 3.86 14.53
N ASN A 205 4.99 3.11 13.49
CA ASN A 205 5.59 1.79 13.67
C ASN A 205 7.10 1.87 13.38
N LEU A 206 7.90 1.93 14.43
CA LEU A 206 9.35 2.07 14.32
C LEU A 206 10.04 0.80 13.76
N PRO A 207 11.27 0.92 13.23
CA PRO A 207 12.08 -0.22 12.84
C PRO A 207 12.17 -1.27 13.96
N SER A 208 12.06 -2.54 13.57
CA SER A 208 12.15 -3.68 14.47
C SER A 208 12.60 -4.92 13.72
N THR A 209 13.40 -5.74 14.40
CA THR A 209 13.81 -7.06 13.91
C THR A 209 12.66 -8.07 13.94
N ASN A 210 11.60 -7.81 14.71
CA ASN A 210 10.41 -8.64 14.75
C ASN A 210 9.71 -8.65 13.38
N GLY A 211 9.33 -9.83 12.91
CA GLY A 211 8.72 -10.02 11.59
C GLY A 211 9.55 -9.56 10.38
N CYS A 212 10.83 -9.18 10.54
CA CYS A 212 11.62 -8.56 9.47
C CYS A 212 12.12 -9.57 8.42
N HIS A 213 11.93 -9.25 7.14
CA HIS A 213 12.39 -9.98 5.96
C HIS A 213 13.09 -9.01 5.00
N LEU A 214 14.34 -9.31 4.65
CA LEU A 214 15.23 -8.43 3.89
C LEU A 214 15.64 -9.04 2.54
N GLY A 215 14.72 -9.74 1.88
CA GLY A 215 14.97 -10.42 0.61
C GLY A 215 16.02 -11.51 0.77
N THR A 216 17.10 -11.43 0.00
CA THR A 216 18.17 -12.43 -0.03
C THR A 216 19.10 -12.39 1.18
N ILE A 217 19.03 -11.35 2.03
CA ILE A 217 19.87 -11.26 3.22
C ILE A 217 19.33 -12.23 4.28
N GLN A 218 20.13 -13.25 4.62
CA GLN A 218 19.71 -14.32 5.52
C GLN A 218 19.54 -13.83 6.97
N LYS A 219 18.37 -14.12 7.55
CA LYS A 219 18.05 -13.85 8.96
C LYS A 219 19.09 -14.46 9.91
N GLY A 220 19.48 -13.68 10.92
CA GLY A 220 20.45 -14.09 11.94
C GLY A 220 21.92 -13.86 11.56
N THR A 221 22.22 -13.40 10.34
CA THR A 221 23.56 -12.93 9.98
C THR A 221 23.84 -11.55 10.59
N ALA A 222 25.12 -11.19 10.75
CA ALA A 222 25.50 -9.87 11.28
C ALA A 222 25.03 -8.71 10.38
N GLU A 223 25.02 -8.93 9.06
CA GLU A 223 24.49 -7.98 8.08
C GLU A 223 22.98 -7.81 8.25
N TRP A 224 22.23 -8.91 8.35
CA TRP A 224 20.79 -8.87 8.60
C TRP A 224 20.47 -8.15 9.91
N GLU A 225 21.17 -8.46 11.00
CA GLU A 225 20.97 -7.84 12.31
C GLU A 225 21.21 -6.33 12.28
N LYS A 226 22.20 -5.87 11.51
CA LYS A 226 22.47 -4.45 11.33
C LYS A 226 21.30 -3.77 10.60
N ILE A 227 20.93 -4.30 9.44
CA ILE A 227 19.92 -3.68 8.57
C ILE A 227 18.53 -3.75 9.22
N ALA A 228 18.16 -4.89 9.81
CA ALA A 228 16.83 -5.10 10.38
C ALA A 228 16.50 -4.15 11.55
N LYS A 229 17.51 -3.57 12.22
CA LYS A 229 17.33 -2.60 13.30
C LYS A 229 17.00 -1.19 12.83
N GLU A 230 17.32 -0.86 11.58
CA GLU A 230 17.15 0.49 11.02
C GLU A 230 16.22 0.51 9.80
N ALA A 231 15.90 -0.64 9.22
CA ALA A 231 15.03 -0.73 8.06
C ALA A 231 13.58 -0.34 8.42
N ALA A 232 13.05 0.65 7.70
CA ALA A 232 11.75 1.24 7.98
C ALA A 232 10.59 0.28 7.65
N ARG A 233 9.50 0.39 8.41
CA ARG A 233 8.25 -0.31 8.13
C ARG A 233 7.62 0.22 6.84
N THR A 234 6.95 -0.66 6.09
CA THR A 234 6.29 -0.31 4.82
C THR A 234 4.89 0.27 4.99
N ILE A 235 4.39 0.45 6.22
CA ILE A 235 3.02 0.86 6.54
C ILE A 235 2.64 2.24 5.97
N PRO A 236 3.42 3.32 6.18
CA PRO A 236 3.04 4.61 5.63
C PRO A 236 3.67 4.83 4.25
N GLY A 237 2.92 5.48 3.38
CA GLY A 237 3.43 6.15 2.18
C GLY A 237 4.36 7.29 2.56
N ARG A 238 5.40 7.50 1.75
CA ARG A 238 6.48 8.47 1.98
C ARG A 238 6.93 9.09 0.66
N GLU A 239 8.02 9.85 0.72
CA GLU A 239 8.64 10.55 -0.39
C GLU A 239 9.03 9.62 -1.57
N ASN A 240 9.20 8.33 -1.32
CA ASN A 240 9.49 7.31 -2.34
C ASN A 240 8.25 6.68 -2.99
N GLY A 241 7.05 7.15 -2.65
CA GLY A 241 5.80 6.43 -2.87
C GLY A 241 5.59 5.47 -1.70
N GLY A 242 5.67 4.17 -1.97
CA GLY A 242 5.35 3.16 -0.96
C GLY A 242 3.85 3.02 -0.82
N ASN A 243 3.36 2.92 0.42
CA ASN A 243 1.96 2.63 0.72
C ASN A 243 1.08 3.88 0.70
N CYS A 244 0.70 4.29 -0.52
CA CYS A 244 -0.08 5.51 -0.71
C CYS A 244 -1.59 5.24 -0.80
N ASP A 245 -1.99 4.01 -1.14
CA ASP A 245 -3.40 3.58 -1.20
C ASP A 245 -4.28 4.51 -2.04
N ILE A 246 -3.75 4.91 -3.19
CA ILE A 246 -4.43 5.80 -4.13
C ILE A 246 -5.12 4.95 -5.19
N LYS A 247 -6.42 4.72 -5.02
CA LYS A 247 -7.22 3.88 -5.93
C LYS A 247 -7.12 4.23 -7.41
N ASN A 248 -6.86 5.50 -7.72
CA ASN A 248 -6.73 6.01 -9.08
C ASN A 248 -5.40 5.61 -9.77
N LEU A 249 -4.42 5.09 -9.02
CA LEU A 249 -3.18 4.53 -9.56
C LEU A 249 -3.43 3.13 -10.17
N SER A 250 -4.28 3.08 -11.18
CA SER A 250 -4.86 1.86 -11.74
C SER A 250 -4.36 1.57 -13.16
N ARG A 251 -5.10 0.76 -13.92
CA ARG A 251 -4.70 0.31 -15.27
C ARG A 251 -4.50 1.50 -16.21
N GLY A 252 -3.31 1.55 -16.80
CA GLY A 252 -2.86 2.58 -17.73
C GLY A 252 -2.36 3.85 -17.06
N SER A 253 -2.32 3.91 -15.72
CA SER A 253 -1.69 5.02 -15.01
C SER A 253 -0.18 5.03 -15.21
N LYS A 254 0.42 6.21 -15.12
CA LYS A 254 1.88 6.41 -15.13
C LYS A 254 2.30 7.15 -13.87
N ILE A 255 3.10 6.52 -13.02
CA ILE A 255 3.67 7.15 -11.83
C ILE A 255 5.11 7.56 -12.07
N TYR A 256 5.47 8.73 -11.56
CA TYR A 256 6.80 9.33 -11.64
C TYR A 256 7.44 9.28 -10.25
N LEU A 257 8.25 8.24 -10.02
CA LEU A 257 8.87 7.96 -8.73
C LEU A 257 10.26 8.63 -8.65
N PRO A 258 10.57 9.34 -7.56
CA PRO A 258 11.92 9.83 -7.31
C PRO A 258 12.92 8.67 -7.15
N VAL A 259 14.14 8.82 -7.69
CA VAL A 259 15.20 7.84 -7.53
C VAL A 259 16.20 8.32 -6.47
N PHE A 260 16.41 7.51 -5.42
CA PHE A 260 17.31 7.83 -4.31
C PHE A 260 18.55 6.95 -4.22
N VAL A 261 18.57 5.82 -4.93
CA VAL A 261 19.70 4.89 -5.01
C VAL A 261 19.97 4.49 -6.46
N GLU A 262 21.19 4.03 -6.74
CA GLU A 262 21.53 3.51 -8.06
C GLU A 262 20.65 2.29 -8.41
N GLY A 263 20.11 2.26 -9.62
CA GLY A 263 19.16 1.26 -10.11
C GLY A 263 17.72 1.47 -9.65
N ALA A 264 17.43 2.50 -8.85
CA ALA A 264 16.13 2.81 -8.25
C ALA A 264 15.59 1.76 -7.25
N ASN A 265 15.83 0.46 -7.48
CA ASN A 265 15.38 -0.65 -6.64
C ASN A 265 13.87 -0.56 -6.41
N LEU A 266 13.11 -0.67 -7.51
CA LEU A 266 11.64 -0.62 -7.53
C LEU A 266 11.05 -1.86 -6.85
N SER A 267 10.11 -1.65 -5.93
CA SER A 267 9.31 -2.72 -5.33
C SER A 267 7.83 -2.37 -5.34
N THR A 268 6.99 -3.40 -5.34
CA THR A 268 5.53 -3.27 -5.33
C THR A 268 4.90 -4.46 -4.59
N GLY A 269 3.71 -4.27 -4.07
CA GLY A 269 2.95 -5.25 -3.31
C GLY A 269 1.53 -4.74 -3.10
N ASP A 270 0.79 -5.43 -2.23
CA ASP A 270 -0.47 -4.92 -1.69
C ASP A 270 -1.54 -4.69 -2.76
N MET A 271 -1.92 -5.75 -3.47
CA MET A 271 -2.86 -5.60 -4.58
C MET A 271 -4.28 -5.45 -4.07
N HIS A 272 -4.93 -4.41 -4.56
CA HIS A 272 -6.31 -4.09 -4.26
C HIS A 272 -7.17 -4.37 -5.49
N PHE A 273 -8.19 -5.22 -5.36
CA PHE A 273 -9.20 -5.36 -6.40
C PHE A 273 -10.01 -4.07 -6.55
N SER A 274 -10.31 -3.41 -5.44
CA SER A 274 -10.97 -2.10 -5.36
C SER A 274 -10.87 -1.52 -3.96
N GLN A 275 -10.92 -0.19 -3.83
CA GLN A 275 -10.82 0.54 -2.55
C GLN A 275 -11.73 1.78 -2.57
N GLY A 276 -12.21 2.21 -1.40
CA GLY A 276 -12.78 3.54 -1.19
C GLY A 276 -11.71 4.59 -0.86
N ASP A 277 -12.02 5.89 -1.00
CA ASP A 277 -11.05 6.93 -0.63
C ASP A 277 -10.77 6.91 0.87
N GLY A 278 -9.48 7.02 1.22
CA GLY A 278 -9.00 7.05 2.60
C GLY A 278 -8.98 5.69 3.31
N GLU A 279 -9.39 4.60 2.64
CA GLU A 279 -9.28 3.22 3.16
C GLU A 279 -9.68 3.09 4.64
N VAL A 280 -10.88 3.56 4.95
CA VAL A 280 -11.31 3.79 6.34
C VAL A 280 -11.29 2.55 7.23
N SER A 281 -11.36 1.36 6.62
CA SER A 281 -11.32 0.07 7.30
C SER A 281 -9.92 -0.34 7.79
N PHE A 282 -8.87 0.29 7.26
CA PHE A 282 -7.44 -0.01 7.45
C PHE A 282 -6.99 -1.41 7.02
N CYS A 283 -7.68 -2.48 7.44
CA CYS A 283 -7.60 -3.78 6.74
C CYS A 283 -8.52 -3.79 5.50
N GLY A 284 -8.68 -2.63 4.86
CA GLY A 284 -9.06 -2.56 3.46
C GLY A 284 -7.77 -2.52 2.65
N ALA A 285 -7.79 -2.64 1.33
CA ALA A 285 -8.92 -2.57 0.41
C ALA A 285 -9.73 -3.87 0.28
N ILE A 286 -10.17 -4.23 -0.93
CA ILE A 286 -10.36 -5.65 -1.26
C ILE A 286 -8.98 -6.22 -1.60
N GLU A 287 -8.35 -6.77 -0.57
CA GLU A 287 -7.00 -7.30 -0.56
C GLU A 287 -6.90 -8.59 -1.36
N MET A 288 -5.87 -8.75 -2.19
CA MET A 288 -5.68 -9.95 -2.99
C MET A 288 -4.20 -10.22 -3.30
N SER A 289 -3.91 -11.46 -3.68
CA SER A 289 -2.72 -11.73 -4.50
C SER A 289 -2.96 -11.26 -5.93
N GLY A 290 -1.94 -10.78 -6.62
CA GLY A 290 -2.12 -10.24 -7.95
C GLY A 290 -0.85 -10.14 -8.77
N PHE A 291 -0.98 -9.50 -9.93
CA PHE A 291 0.14 -9.17 -10.79
C PHE A 291 0.03 -7.74 -11.31
N LEU A 292 1.20 -7.16 -11.59
CA LEU A 292 1.33 -5.96 -12.40
C LEU A 292 2.17 -6.27 -13.64
N GLU A 293 1.71 -5.82 -14.80
CA GLU A 293 2.52 -5.72 -16.01
C GLU A 293 2.95 -4.27 -16.15
N LEU A 294 4.26 -4.03 -16.08
CA LEU A 294 4.86 -2.72 -15.97
C LEU A 294 5.77 -2.43 -17.16
N LYS A 295 5.92 -1.16 -17.46
CA LYS A 295 6.94 -0.63 -18.37
C LYS A 295 7.60 0.59 -17.72
N CYS A 296 8.93 0.61 -17.73
CA CYS A 296 9.69 1.70 -17.11
C CYS A 296 10.40 2.59 -18.13
N GLU A 297 10.54 3.86 -17.80
CA GLU A 297 11.38 4.86 -18.46
C GLU A 297 12.16 5.66 -17.41
N ILE A 298 13.29 6.28 -17.80
CA ILE A 298 14.09 7.11 -16.90
C ILE A 298 14.15 8.52 -17.46
N ILE A 299 13.78 9.51 -16.64
CA ILE A 299 14.00 10.93 -16.91
C ILE A 299 15.22 11.36 -16.11
N ARG A 300 16.34 11.54 -16.83
CA ARG A 300 17.62 11.88 -16.20
C ARG A 300 17.57 13.26 -15.53
N GLY A 301 17.96 13.32 -14.26
CA GLY A 301 17.88 14.53 -13.45
C GLY A 301 16.45 15.05 -13.20
N GLY A 302 15.44 14.23 -13.46
CA GLY A 302 14.03 14.63 -13.46
C GLY A 302 13.54 15.16 -12.11
N MET A 303 14.11 14.74 -10.98
CA MET A 303 13.69 15.25 -9.66
C MET A 303 13.92 16.76 -9.57
N LYS A 304 15.09 17.24 -10.01
CA LYS A 304 15.43 18.67 -9.95
C LYS A 304 14.55 19.51 -10.89
N GLU A 305 14.22 18.95 -12.05
CA GLU A 305 13.47 19.67 -13.08
C GLU A 305 11.98 19.78 -12.75
N TYR A 306 11.39 18.71 -12.19
CA TYR A 306 9.93 18.58 -12.10
C TYR A 306 9.38 18.45 -10.67
N LEU A 307 10.20 18.11 -9.67
CA LEU A 307 9.73 17.94 -8.29
C LEU A 307 10.26 19.05 -7.38
N THR A 308 9.38 19.97 -7.01
CA THR A 308 9.67 20.99 -6.00
C THR A 308 9.69 20.35 -4.61
N PRO A 309 10.80 20.43 -3.85
CA PRO A 309 10.83 19.95 -2.48
C PRO A 309 9.87 20.72 -1.57
N MET A 310 9.04 20.00 -0.83
CA MET A 310 8.06 20.50 0.14
C MET A 310 8.50 20.13 1.57
N GLY A 311 9.71 20.54 1.95
CA GLY A 311 10.26 20.27 3.27
C GLY A 311 11.69 20.80 3.46
N PRO A 312 12.34 20.48 4.59
CA PRO A 312 13.63 21.07 4.97
C PRO A 312 14.81 20.62 4.13
N THR A 313 14.68 19.55 3.33
CA THR A 313 15.76 19.02 2.48
C THR A 313 15.27 18.79 1.05
N PRO A 314 16.18 18.73 0.05
CA PRO A 314 15.83 18.38 -1.32
C PRO A 314 15.18 17.00 -1.51
N LEU A 315 15.22 16.14 -0.48
CA LEU A 315 14.62 14.81 -0.50
C LEU A 315 13.12 14.82 -0.19
N HIS A 316 12.57 15.93 0.32
CA HIS A 316 11.15 16.09 0.65
C HIS A 316 10.31 16.32 -0.61
N VAL A 317 10.37 15.39 -1.55
CA VAL A 317 9.58 15.37 -2.77
C VAL A 317 8.51 14.29 -2.67
N ASN A 318 7.46 14.38 -3.48
CA ASN A 318 6.42 13.35 -3.55
C ASN A 318 6.27 12.88 -4.98
N PRO A 319 5.95 11.59 -5.21
CA PRO A 319 5.58 11.12 -6.54
C PRO A 319 4.37 11.88 -7.09
N ILE A 320 4.31 11.95 -8.42
CA ILE A 320 3.14 12.43 -9.16
C ILE A 320 2.71 11.31 -10.11
N PHE A 321 1.45 11.28 -10.52
CA PHE A 321 1.00 10.29 -11.49
C PHE A 321 -0.09 10.82 -12.42
N GLU A 322 -0.14 10.25 -13.62
CA GLU A 322 -1.24 10.39 -14.55
C GLU A 322 -2.27 9.29 -14.27
N ILE A 323 -3.54 9.66 -14.18
CA ILE A 323 -4.65 8.71 -14.04
C ILE A 323 -4.80 7.95 -15.36
N GLY A 324 -4.93 6.63 -15.26
CA GLY A 324 -5.16 5.76 -16.40
C GLY A 324 -6.50 6.01 -17.11
N PRO A 325 -6.61 5.67 -18.40
CA PRO A 325 -7.82 5.91 -19.19
C PRO A 325 -8.95 4.90 -18.91
N VAL A 326 -8.77 3.96 -17.97
CA VAL A 326 -9.70 2.88 -17.68
C VAL A 326 -10.16 2.96 -16.23
N GLU A 327 -11.41 3.34 -16.03
CA GLU A 327 -12.06 3.36 -14.71
C GLU A 327 -13.50 2.86 -14.78
N PRO A 328 -14.02 2.26 -13.69
CA PRO A 328 -15.45 2.05 -13.53
C PRO A 328 -16.24 3.35 -13.71
N ARG A 329 -17.21 3.33 -14.63
CA ARG A 329 -18.11 4.48 -14.82
C ARG A 329 -19.27 4.42 -13.84
N PHE A 330 -19.13 5.09 -12.69
CA PHE A 330 -20.22 5.37 -11.77
C PHE A 330 -20.72 6.81 -11.97
N SER A 331 -21.97 6.98 -12.38
CA SER A 331 -22.55 8.30 -12.71
C SER A 331 -23.59 8.81 -11.73
N GLU A 332 -24.11 7.94 -10.86
CA GLU A 332 -25.17 8.27 -9.91
C GLU A 332 -24.60 8.20 -8.50
N TRP A 333 -24.33 9.38 -7.92
CA TRP A 333 -23.74 9.51 -6.60
C TRP A 333 -24.76 10.05 -5.61
N LEU A 334 -24.86 9.40 -4.46
CA LEU A 334 -25.47 9.98 -3.27
C LEU A 334 -24.34 10.52 -2.39
N VAL A 335 -24.35 11.83 -2.12
CA VAL A 335 -23.26 12.52 -1.41
C VAL A 335 -23.65 12.75 0.04
N PHE A 336 -22.72 12.42 0.94
CA PHE A 336 -22.86 12.65 2.37
C PHE A 336 -21.84 13.68 2.83
N GLU A 337 -22.26 14.57 3.72
CA GLU A 337 -21.42 15.66 4.22
C GLU A 337 -21.04 15.43 5.68
N GLY A 338 -19.91 16.00 6.06
CA GLY A 338 -19.43 16.07 7.42
C GLY A 338 -18.70 17.39 7.66
N ILE A 339 -18.69 17.84 8.91
CA ILE A 339 -18.08 19.10 9.33
C ILE A 339 -17.09 18.85 10.46
N SER A 340 -16.22 19.81 10.76
CA SER A 340 -15.23 19.73 11.85
C SER A 340 -15.86 19.87 13.25
N VAL A 341 -16.90 19.09 13.52
CA VAL A 341 -17.57 18.94 14.83
C VAL A 341 -17.68 17.45 15.09
N ASP A 342 -17.11 16.98 16.20
CA ASP A 342 -17.08 15.55 16.52
C ASP A 342 -18.41 15.03 17.09
N GLU A 343 -18.46 13.72 17.34
CA GLU A 343 -19.60 12.98 17.91
C GLU A 343 -20.11 13.56 19.23
N SER A 344 -19.27 14.23 20.02
CA SER A 344 -19.63 14.85 21.30
C SER A 344 -20.22 16.25 21.14
N GLY A 345 -20.21 16.79 19.92
CA GLY A 345 -20.57 18.18 19.63
C GLY A 345 -19.44 19.18 19.86
N ARG A 346 -18.20 18.71 20.10
CA ARG A 346 -17.05 19.59 20.27
C ARG A 346 -16.58 20.12 18.92
N GLN A 347 -16.34 21.43 18.88
CA GLN A 347 -15.81 22.13 17.71
C GLN A 347 -14.31 21.87 17.53
N HIS A 348 -13.92 21.56 16.29
CA HIS A 348 -12.54 21.49 15.80
C HIS A 348 -12.29 22.58 14.75
N TYR A 349 -11.05 23.03 14.60
CA TYR A 349 -10.72 24.13 13.68
C TYR A 349 -10.09 23.62 12.38
N LEU A 350 -10.85 23.68 11.27
CA LEU A 350 -10.41 23.26 9.93
C LEU A 350 -9.85 21.82 9.89
N ASP A 351 -10.50 20.91 10.62
CA ASP A 351 -10.09 19.52 10.69
C ASP A 351 -10.84 18.68 9.65
N ALA A 352 -10.12 18.33 8.58
CA ALA A 352 -10.64 17.49 7.49
C ALA A 352 -10.81 16.02 7.91
N SER A 353 -10.04 15.53 8.88
CA SER A 353 -10.13 14.14 9.34
C SER A 353 -11.43 13.94 10.12
N VAL A 354 -11.74 14.85 11.05
CA VAL A 354 -13.03 14.86 11.74
C VAL A 354 -14.16 15.01 10.73
N ALA A 355 -14.08 15.99 9.82
CA ALA A 355 -15.13 16.19 8.81
C ALA A 355 -15.37 14.93 7.96
N TYR A 356 -14.31 14.25 7.50
CA TYR A 356 -14.46 13.02 6.73
C TYR A 356 -15.07 11.89 7.56
N LYS A 357 -14.68 11.74 8.84
CA LYS A 357 -15.28 10.79 9.77
C LYS A 357 -16.78 11.00 9.90
N ARG A 358 -17.21 12.27 10.04
CA ARG A 358 -18.64 12.62 10.10
C ARG A 358 -19.38 12.26 8.82
N ALA A 359 -18.79 12.50 7.65
CA ALA A 359 -19.39 12.13 6.36
C ALA A 359 -19.58 10.61 6.23
N VAL A 360 -18.57 9.82 6.59
CA VAL A 360 -18.62 8.36 6.56
C VAL A 360 -19.67 7.83 7.54
N LEU A 361 -19.72 8.32 8.78
CA LEU A 361 -20.73 7.91 9.77
C LEU A 361 -22.16 8.24 9.31
N ASN A 362 -22.36 9.36 8.63
CA ASN A 362 -23.66 9.72 8.05
C ASN A 362 -24.06 8.75 6.91
N ALA A 363 -23.11 8.33 6.07
CA ALA A 363 -23.35 7.34 5.02
C ALA A 363 -23.72 5.97 5.62
N ILE A 364 -22.99 5.52 6.63
CA ILE A 364 -23.26 4.28 7.38
C ILE A 364 -24.67 4.30 7.97
N ASP A 365 -25.03 5.37 8.70
CA ASP A 365 -26.37 5.48 9.31
C ASP A 365 -27.47 5.45 8.25
N TYR A 366 -27.30 6.16 7.13
CA TYR A 366 -28.28 6.19 6.05
C TYR A 366 -28.46 4.81 5.41
N LEU A 367 -27.37 4.15 4.99
CA LEU A 367 -27.43 2.86 4.30
C LEU A 367 -27.93 1.74 5.23
N SER A 368 -27.65 1.81 6.52
CA SER A 368 -28.17 0.83 7.50
C SER A 368 -29.72 0.80 7.57
N LYS A 369 -30.40 1.89 7.19
CA LYS A 369 -31.88 1.94 7.14
C LYS A 369 -32.47 1.05 6.04
N PHE A 370 -31.66 0.56 5.11
CA PHE A 370 -32.05 -0.33 4.02
C PHE A 370 -31.80 -1.81 4.32
N GLY A 371 -31.46 -2.15 5.58
CA GLY A 371 -31.30 -3.53 6.04
C GLY A 371 -29.87 -4.04 6.12
N TYR A 372 -28.88 -3.21 5.79
CA TYR A 372 -27.47 -3.50 6.06
C TYR A 372 -27.17 -3.35 7.55
N SER A 373 -26.33 -4.22 8.11
CA SER A 373 -25.67 -3.94 9.38
C SER A 373 -24.69 -2.78 9.20
N LYS A 374 -24.31 -2.14 10.30
CA LYS A 374 -23.38 -1.01 10.22
C LYS A 374 -21.96 -1.44 9.83
N GLU A 375 -21.60 -2.69 10.11
CA GLU A 375 -20.34 -3.31 9.70
C GLU A 375 -20.31 -3.70 8.22
N GLN A 376 -21.47 -3.89 7.59
CA GLN A 376 -21.56 -4.18 6.14
C GLN A 376 -21.38 -2.93 5.27
N VAL A 377 -21.58 -1.75 5.84
CA VAL A 377 -21.43 -0.45 5.17
C VAL A 377 -20.07 0.13 5.48
#